data_AF-X1SBV0-F1
#
_entry.id   AF-X1SBV0-F1
#
_cell.length_a   1.000
_cell.length_b   1.000
_cell.length_c   1.000
_cell.angle_alpha   90.00
_cell.angle_beta   90.00
_cell.angle_gamma   90.00
#
_symmetry.space_group_name_H-M   'P 1'
#
loop_
_entity.id
_entity.type
_entity.pdbx_description
1 polymer ?
#
loop_
_entity_poly.entity_id
_entity_poly.type
_entity_poly.pdbx_seq_one_letter_code
_entity_poly.pdbx_strand_id
1 'polypeptide(L)'
;LGTAHIKDKSILELENKKFPYILVSRNIEGLDKNCIIVDDVEGGMIATEYLIKLGHRRIAHITGPLKTRSALNRLKGFKLALKKHEIEYRDELVGEGDFRIKGGYQVMKKFLKLAEPPSAIFAANDLLALGAMQAIQKKNYHIPEAMALITRGKVPCSE
;
A
#
# COMPACT_ATOMS: atom_id res chain seq x y z
N LEU A 1 13.78 -8.76 0.13
CA LEU A 1 12.59 -8.53 0.99
C LEU A 1 11.53 -9.56 0.62
N GLY A 2 11.50 -10.68 1.35
CA GLY A 2 10.85 -11.93 0.96
C GLY A 2 9.33 -11.82 0.84
N THR A 3 8.79 -12.24 -0.31
CA THR A 3 7.36 -12.45 -0.53
C THR A 3 6.88 -13.61 0.34
N ALA A 4 6.14 -13.31 1.40
CA ALA A 4 5.58 -14.32 2.29
C ALA A 4 4.47 -15.09 1.57
N HIS A 5 4.69 -16.37 1.30
CA HIS A 5 3.65 -17.29 0.90
C HIS A 5 2.85 -17.72 2.14
N ILE A 6 1.52 -17.75 2.02
CA ILE A 6 0.55 -18.01 3.10
C ILE A 6 0.70 -19.41 3.72
N LYS A 7 1.44 -20.32 3.08
CA LYS A 7 1.67 -21.72 3.50
C LYS A 7 3.14 -22.10 3.42
N ASP A 8 3.99 -21.47 4.22
CA ASP A 8 5.39 -21.87 4.33
C ASP A 8 5.50 -23.12 5.21
N LYS A 9 5.67 -24.30 4.58
CA LYS A 9 5.73 -25.60 5.27
C LYS A 9 6.81 -25.65 6.35
N SER A 10 7.90 -24.89 6.16
CA SER A 10 9.01 -24.84 7.12
C SER A 10 8.59 -24.29 8.48
N ILE A 11 7.63 -23.37 8.52
CA ILE A 11 7.17 -22.74 9.77
C ILE A 11 6.19 -23.67 10.52
N LEU A 12 5.36 -24.41 9.79
CA LEU A 12 4.47 -25.42 10.40
C LEU A 12 5.25 -26.57 11.07
N GLU A 13 6.41 -26.93 10.52
CA GLU A 13 7.30 -27.93 11.12
C GLU A 13 7.95 -27.45 12.44
N LEU A 14 8.26 -26.16 12.54
CA LEU A 14 8.80 -25.57 13.77
C LEU A 14 7.77 -25.58 14.91
N GLU A 15 6.50 -25.27 14.58
CA GLU A 15 5.38 -25.37 15.52
C GLU A 15 5.20 -26.81 16.01
N ASN A 16 5.15 -27.78 15.09
CA ASN A 16 5.01 -29.20 15.45
C ASN A 16 6.15 -29.72 16.34
N LYS A 17 7.37 -29.16 16.20
CA LYS A 17 8.54 -29.50 17.00
C LYS A 17 8.63 -28.73 18.33
N LYS A 18 7.66 -27.87 18.65
CA LYS A 18 7.66 -26.95 19.81
C LYS A 18 8.95 -26.14 19.93
N PHE A 19 9.57 -25.82 18.79
CA PHE A 19 10.78 -25.04 18.76
C PHE A 19 10.42 -23.56 18.97
N PRO A 20 11.13 -22.80 19.81
CA PRO A 20 10.81 -21.39 20.03
C PRO A 20 11.13 -20.55 18.78
N TYR A 21 10.17 -19.78 18.29
CA TYR A 21 10.35 -18.86 17.16
C TYR A 21 9.49 -17.60 17.32
N ILE A 22 9.87 -16.52 16.61
CA ILE A 22 9.06 -15.30 16.46
C ILE A 22 9.01 -14.94 14.98
N LEU A 23 7.80 -14.78 14.44
CA LEU A 23 7.55 -14.32 13.08
C LEU A 23 7.62 -12.79 13.03
N VAL A 24 8.60 -12.25 12.31
CA VAL A 24 8.73 -10.81 12.12
C VAL A 24 8.14 -10.42 10.77
N SER A 25 7.20 -9.46 10.77
CA SER A 25 6.52 -8.98 9.56
C SER A 25 5.81 -10.09 8.74
N ARG A 26 5.41 -11.18 9.40
CA ARG A 26 4.65 -12.28 8.81
C ARG A 26 3.51 -12.67 9.74
N ASN A 27 2.39 -13.03 9.13
CA ASN A 27 1.26 -13.62 9.84
C ASN A 27 0.83 -14.87 9.06
N ILE A 28 0.78 -16.00 9.76
CA ILE A 28 0.29 -17.28 9.26
C ILE A 28 -0.90 -17.65 10.13
N GLU A 29 -2.02 -17.94 9.48
CA GLU A 29 -3.26 -18.33 10.14
C GLU A 29 -3.02 -19.55 11.03
N GLY A 30 -3.35 -19.42 12.33
CA GLY A 30 -3.09 -20.46 13.34
C GLY A 30 -1.81 -20.28 14.15
N LEU A 31 -0.91 -19.37 13.76
CA LEU A 31 0.35 -19.05 14.47
C LEU A 31 0.39 -17.61 14.98
N ASP A 32 -0.78 -16.98 15.13
CA ASP A 32 -0.93 -15.55 15.47
C ASP A 32 -0.29 -15.17 16.82
N LYS A 33 -0.06 -16.13 17.71
CA LYS A 33 0.53 -15.92 19.05
C LYS A 33 2.04 -15.67 19.04
N ASN A 34 2.73 -15.99 17.95
CA ASN A 34 4.19 -15.88 17.83
C ASN A 34 4.61 -14.89 16.75
N CYS A 35 3.91 -13.76 16.59
CA CYS A 35 4.22 -12.78 15.56
C CYS A 35 4.34 -11.33 16.06
N ILE A 36 5.31 -10.60 15.51
CA ILE A 36 5.39 -9.14 15.58
C ILE A 36 4.96 -8.63 14.21
N ILE A 37 3.77 -8.04 14.15
CA ILE A 37 3.17 -7.48 12.94
C ILE A 37 3.01 -5.98 13.08
N VAL A 38 3.25 -5.27 11.98
CA VAL A 38 2.90 -3.86 11.85
C VAL A 38 1.38 -3.79 11.68
N ASP A 39 0.70 -2.87 12.37
CA ASP A 39 -0.71 -2.62 12.12
C ASP A 39 -0.89 -1.92 10.76
N ASP A 40 -1.07 -2.74 9.74
CA ASP A 40 -1.31 -2.28 8.37
C ASP A 40 -2.64 -1.53 8.21
N VAL A 41 -3.62 -1.72 9.11
CA VAL A 41 -4.88 -0.97 9.09
C VAL A 41 -4.62 0.44 9.60
N GLU A 42 -4.00 0.56 10.77
CA GLU A 42 -3.62 1.86 11.33
C GLU A 42 -2.68 2.61 10.38
N GLY A 43 -1.67 1.93 9.82
CA GLY A 43 -0.76 2.53 8.84
C GLY A 43 -1.47 3.04 7.58
N GLY A 44 -2.44 2.30 7.06
CA GLY A 44 -3.26 2.74 5.93
C GLY A 44 -4.13 3.96 6.28
N MET A 45 -4.67 3.99 7.50
CA MET A 45 -5.46 5.12 7.99
C MET A 45 -4.60 6.38 8.14
N ILE A 46 -3.45 6.29 8.83
CA ILE A 46 -2.52 7.41 9.05
C ILE A 46 -2.04 8.02 7.72
N ALA A 47 -1.62 7.17 6.77
CA ALA A 47 -1.15 7.64 5.47
C ALA A 47 -2.23 8.42 4.71
N THR A 48 -3.46 7.92 4.75
CA THR A 48 -4.60 8.55 4.07
C THR A 48 -5.01 9.84 4.77
N GLU A 49 -5.12 9.82 6.11
CA GLU A 49 -5.44 11.00 6.91
C GLU A 49 -4.41 12.13 6.73
N TYR A 50 -3.13 11.80 6.55
CA TYR A 50 -2.12 12.80 6.27
C TYR A 50 -2.37 13.51 4.92
N LEU A 51 -2.69 12.76 3.86
CA LEU A 51 -3.06 13.35 2.57
C LEU A 51 -4.33 14.22 2.67
N ILE A 52 -5.30 13.79 3.48
CA ILE A 52 -6.52 14.56 3.76
C ILE A 52 -6.21 15.87 4.49
N LYS A 53 -5.28 15.84 5.46
CA LYS A 53 -4.81 17.02 6.21
C LYS A 53 -4.08 18.02 5.32
N LEU A 54 -3.40 17.56 4.28
CA LEU A 54 -2.82 18.41 3.24
C LEU A 54 -3.86 19.03 2.27
N GLY A 55 -5.16 18.74 2.47
CA GLY A 55 -6.25 19.30 1.68
C GLY A 55 -6.72 18.41 0.54
N HIS A 56 -6.08 17.26 0.29
CA HIS A 56 -6.53 16.36 -0.76
C HIS A 56 -7.87 15.71 -0.42
N ARG A 57 -8.75 15.61 -1.42
CA ARG A 57 -10.05 14.96 -1.32
C ARG A 57 -10.23 13.83 -2.33
N ARG A 58 -9.54 13.89 -3.46
CA ARG A 58 -9.55 12.84 -4.48
C ARG A 58 -8.24 12.04 -4.42
N ILE A 59 -8.21 11.06 -3.51
CA ILE A 59 -7.00 10.28 -3.18
C ILE A 59 -7.13 8.88 -3.76
N ALA A 60 -6.13 8.44 -4.54
CA ALA A 60 -6.05 7.08 -5.04
C ALA A 60 -5.22 6.18 -4.14
N HIS A 61 -5.51 4.87 -4.16
CA HIS A 61 -4.70 3.85 -3.51
C HIS A 61 -4.17 2.84 -4.53
N ILE A 62 -2.84 2.77 -4.66
CA ILE A 62 -2.17 1.65 -5.36
C ILE A 62 -1.90 0.57 -4.31
N THR A 63 -2.71 -0.48 -4.31
CA THR A 63 -2.59 -1.59 -3.38
C THR A 63 -1.44 -2.52 -3.79
N GLY A 64 -1.11 -3.47 -2.93
CA GLY A 64 -0.46 -4.71 -3.38
C GLY A 64 -1.47 -5.77 -3.79
N PRO A 65 -1.04 -7.02 -4.04
CA PRO A 65 -1.94 -8.11 -4.37
C PRO A 65 -2.97 -8.33 -3.26
N LEU A 66 -4.26 -8.23 -3.58
CA LEU A 66 -5.37 -8.28 -2.62
C LEU A 66 -5.56 -9.67 -1.99
N LYS A 67 -4.83 -10.68 -2.48
CA LYS A 67 -4.66 -11.97 -1.82
C LYS A 67 -3.75 -11.93 -0.59
N THR A 68 -3.13 -10.80 -0.26
CA THR A 68 -2.23 -10.65 0.90
C THR A 68 -2.91 -9.88 2.04
N ARG A 69 -2.71 -10.35 3.28
CA ARG A 69 -3.28 -9.72 4.48
C ARG A 69 -2.88 -8.25 4.62
N SER A 70 -1.62 -7.93 4.34
CA SER A 70 -1.14 -6.53 4.37
C SER A 70 -1.82 -5.62 3.37
N ALA A 71 -2.07 -6.08 2.14
CA ALA A 71 -2.77 -5.27 1.15
C ALA A 71 -4.24 -5.05 1.54
N LEU A 72 -4.92 -6.09 2.02
CA LEU A 72 -6.30 -6.00 2.53
C LEU A 72 -6.41 -5.05 3.72
N ASN A 73 -5.48 -5.16 4.67
CA ASN A 73 -5.47 -4.32 5.87
C ASN A 73 -5.20 -2.84 5.53
N ARG A 74 -4.24 -2.53 4.64
CA ARG A 74 -4.01 -1.15 4.20
C ARG A 74 -5.19 -0.57 3.43
N LEU A 75 -5.82 -1.36 2.56
CA LEU A 75 -7.04 -0.95 1.87
C LEU A 75 -8.18 -0.69 2.87
N LYS A 76 -8.30 -1.51 3.92
CA LYS A 76 -9.25 -1.28 5.00
C LYS A 76 -8.96 0.04 5.73
N GLY A 77 -7.70 0.30 6.09
CA GLY A 77 -7.28 1.57 6.69
C GLY A 77 -7.60 2.79 5.82
N PHE A 78 -7.31 2.70 4.53
CA PHE A 78 -7.66 3.72 3.53
C PHE A 78 -9.17 4.00 3.50
N LYS A 79 -10.00 2.94 3.41
CA LYS A 79 -11.48 3.07 3.43
C LYS A 79 -12.00 3.70 4.72
N LEU A 80 -11.43 3.32 5.88
CA LEU A 80 -11.81 3.88 7.17
C LEU A 80 -11.47 5.37 7.27
N ALA A 81 -10.29 5.79 6.81
CA ALA A 81 -9.90 7.20 6.79
C ALA A 81 -10.83 8.05 5.91
N LEU A 82 -11.14 7.59 4.69
CA LEU A 82 -12.08 8.28 3.81
C LEU A 82 -13.45 8.44 4.47
N LYS A 83 -13.98 7.34 5.03
CA LYS A 83 -15.28 7.35 5.72
C LYS A 83 -15.29 8.31 6.91
N LYS A 84 -14.23 8.32 7.73
CA LYS A 84 -14.10 9.20 8.90
C LYS A 84 -14.12 10.68 8.53
N HIS A 85 -13.62 11.03 7.36
CA HIS A 85 -13.56 12.40 6.85
C HIS A 85 -14.64 12.73 5.82
N GLU A 86 -15.67 11.87 5.71
CA GLU A 86 -16.82 12.05 4.81
C GLU A 86 -16.40 12.22 3.33
N ILE A 87 -15.30 11.59 2.95
CA ILE A 87 -14.82 11.55 1.57
C ILE A 87 -15.40 10.30 0.90
N GLU A 88 -16.01 10.51 -0.26
CA GLU A 88 -16.59 9.42 -1.05
C GLU A 88 -15.50 8.42 -1.49
N TYR A 89 -15.71 7.15 -1.15
CA TYR A 89 -14.91 6.06 -1.67
C TYR A 89 -15.31 5.74 -3.11
N ARG A 90 -14.34 5.67 -4.01
CA ARG A 90 -14.56 5.37 -5.43
C ARG A 90 -13.68 4.21 -5.87
N ASP A 91 -14.28 3.16 -6.43
CA ASP A 91 -13.54 1.96 -6.87
C ASP A 91 -12.53 2.27 -7.99
N GLU A 92 -12.84 3.24 -8.86
CA GLU A 92 -11.93 3.70 -9.92
C GLU A 92 -10.61 4.30 -9.39
N LEU A 93 -10.56 4.67 -8.10
CA LEU A 93 -9.38 5.20 -7.42
C LEU A 93 -8.59 4.13 -6.66
N VAL A 94 -8.98 2.85 -6.76
CA VAL A 94 -8.25 1.72 -6.18
C VAL A 94 -7.69 0.86 -7.30
N GLY A 95 -6.38 0.61 -7.26
CA GLY A 95 -5.71 -0.16 -8.30
C GLY A 95 -4.77 -1.20 -7.71
N GLU A 96 -4.99 -2.46 -8.08
CA GLU A 96 -4.17 -3.58 -7.62
C GLU A 96 -2.81 -3.63 -8.33
N GLY A 97 -1.74 -3.45 -7.55
CA GLY A 97 -0.36 -3.63 -7.97
C GLY A 97 0.21 -4.99 -7.58
N ASP A 98 1.41 -5.30 -8.08
CA ASP A 98 2.13 -6.56 -7.85
C ASP A 98 3.30 -6.42 -6.87
N PHE A 99 3.34 -5.32 -6.10
CA PHE A 99 4.46 -4.87 -5.28
C PHE A 99 5.77 -4.60 -6.04
N ARG A 100 5.73 -4.48 -7.38
CA ARG A 100 6.89 -4.16 -8.21
C ARG A 100 6.69 -2.82 -8.92
N ILE A 101 7.79 -2.25 -9.40
CA ILE A 101 7.80 -0.97 -10.14
C ILE A 101 6.84 -1.02 -11.33
N LYS A 102 6.85 -2.12 -12.09
CA LYS A 102 5.97 -2.29 -13.26
C LYS A 102 4.49 -2.22 -12.88
N GLY A 103 4.06 -2.84 -11.77
CA GLY A 103 2.67 -2.76 -11.32
C GLY A 103 2.27 -1.34 -10.96
N GLY A 104 3.09 -0.63 -10.18
CA GLY A 104 2.84 0.76 -9.80
C GLY A 104 2.72 1.68 -11.00
N TYR A 105 3.61 1.52 -11.98
CA TYR A 105 3.59 2.28 -13.24
C TYR A 105 2.30 2.04 -14.04
N GLN A 106 1.87 0.79 -14.21
CA GLN A 106 0.67 0.49 -14.98
C GLN A 106 -0.60 0.96 -14.30
N VAL A 107 -0.71 0.79 -12.97
CA VAL A 107 -1.85 1.32 -12.20
C VAL A 107 -1.89 2.84 -12.31
N MET A 108 -0.77 3.51 -12.11
CA MET A 108 -0.75 4.97 -12.17
C MET A 108 -1.12 5.51 -13.56
N LYS A 109 -0.68 4.85 -14.63
CA LYS A 109 -1.12 5.19 -15.99
C LYS A 109 -2.63 5.09 -16.18
N LYS A 110 -3.34 4.21 -15.46
CA LYS A 110 -4.80 4.13 -15.51
C LYS A 110 -5.42 5.33 -14.81
N PHE A 111 -4.92 5.67 -13.62
CA PHE A 111 -5.39 6.85 -12.88
C PHE A 111 -5.19 8.17 -13.65
N LEU A 112 -4.03 8.34 -14.32
CA LEU A 112 -3.77 9.51 -15.18
C LEU A 112 -4.65 9.60 -16.43
N LYS A 113 -5.43 8.56 -16.74
CA LYS A 113 -6.37 8.54 -17.88
C LYS A 113 -7.82 8.75 -17.47
N LEU A 114 -8.11 8.83 -16.17
CA LEU A 114 -9.45 9.19 -15.70
C LEU A 114 -9.79 10.60 -16.16
N ALA A 115 -11.08 10.87 -16.39
CA ALA A 115 -11.55 12.22 -16.72
C ALA A 115 -11.13 13.23 -15.65
N GLU A 116 -11.19 12.81 -14.39
CA GLU A 116 -10.64 13.51 -13.23
C GLU A 116 -9.58 12.63 -12.55
N PRO A 117 -8.28 12.84 -12.81
CA PRO A 117 -7.20 12.14 -12.12
C PRO A 117 -7.21 12.42 -10.60
N PRO A 118 -6.65 11.53 -9.77
CA PRO A 118 -6.47 11.80 -8.35
C PRO A 118 -5.46 12.94 -8.13
N SER A 119 -5.65 13.71 -7.06
CA SER A 119 -4.71 14.75 -6.62
C SER A 119 -3.62 14.21 -5.70
N ALA A 120 -3.77 12.98 -5.19
CA ALA A 120 -2.80 12.33 -4.32
C ALA A 120 -2.91 10.82 -4.41
N ILE A 121 -1.82 10.13 -4.08
CA ILE A 121 -1.72 8.67 -4.10
C ILE A 121 -1.15 8.17 -2.78
N PHE A 122 -1.82 7.16 -2.21
CA PHE A 122 -1.21 6.26 -1.25
C PHE A 122 -0.73 4.99 -1.98
N ALA A 123 0.58 4.77 -2.03
CA ALA A 123 1.15 3.55 -2.60
C ALA A 123 1.52 2.55 -1.48
N ALA A 124 1.11 1.30 -1.64
CA ALA A 124 1.29 0.30 -0.59
C ALA A 124 2.76 0.00 -0.26
N ASN A 125 3.72 0.22 -1.17
CA ASN A 125 5.15 0.11 -0.88
C ASN A 125 5.99 1.05 -1.79
N ASP A 126 7.29 1.13 -1.51
CA ASP A 126 8.21 2.03 -2.21
C ASP A 126 8.38 1.68 -3.69
N LEU A 127 8.36 0.40 -4.05
CA LEU A 127 8.47 -0.03 -5.46
C LEU A 127 7.27 0.42 -6.29
N LEU A 128 6.05 0.30 -5.74
CA LEU A 128 4.84 0.79 -6.40
C LEU A 128 4.87 2.32 -6.54
N ALA A 129 5.35 3.04 -5.52
CA ALA A 129 5.54 4.48 -5.58
C ALA A 129 6.54 4.90 -6.65
N LEU A 130 7.72 4.26 -6.72
CA LEU A 130 8.69 4.52 -7.78
C LEU A 130 8.08 4.29 -9.17
N GLY A 131 7.29 3.23 -9.33
CA GLY A 131 6.52 3.00 -10.56
C GLY A 131 5.53 4.12 -10.88
N ALA A 132 4.80 4.59 -9.87
CA ALA A 132 3.87 5.70 -10.01
C ALA A 132 4.59 7.01 -10.39
N MET A 133 5.71 7.33 -9.74
CA MET A 133 6.55 8.49 -10.08
C MET A 133 7.03 8.43 -11.53
N GLN A 134 7.50 7.27 -11.99
CA GLN A 134 7.90 7.09 -13.40
C GLN A 134 6.75 7.35 -14.37
N ALA A 135 5.51 6.97 -14.02
CA ALA A 135 4.34 7.22 -14.86
C ALA A 135 3.97 8.71 -14.91
N ILE A 136 4.06 9.40 -13.77
CA ILE A 136 3.78 10.84 -13.64
C ILE A 136 4.82 11.65 -14.45
N GLN A 137 6.11 11.37 -14.26
CA GLN A 137 7.20 12.04 -14.97
C GLN A 137 7.09 11.87 -16.50
N LYS A 138 6.77 10.66 -16.99
CA LYS A 138 6.60 10.41 -18.43
C LYS A 138 5.43 11.14 -19.08
N LYS A 139 4.51 11.69 -18.29
CA LYS A 139 3.37 12.49 -18.76
C LYS A 139 3.62 14.00 -18.65
N ASN A 140 4.87 14.43 -18.36
CA ASN A 140 5.24 15.83 -18.10
C ASN A 140 4.49 16.47 -16.92
N TYR A 141 4.01 15.68 -15.96
CA TYR A 141 3.50 16.22 -14.69
C TYR A 141 4.68 16.40 -13.71
N HIS A 142 4.85 17.60 -13.17
CA HIS A 142 5.85 17.87 -12.14
C HIS A 142 5.38 17.38 -10.75
N ILE A 143 6.21 16.56 -10.09
CA ILE A 143 6.15 16.25 -8.66
C ILE A 143 7.11 17.25 -7.99
N PRO A 144 6.74 18.03 -6.95
CA PRO A 144 5.62 17.83 -6.02
C PRO A 144 4.38 18.72 -6.26
N GLU A 145 4.32 19.49 -7.35
CA GLU A 145 3.27 20.51 -7.53
C GLU A 145 1.89 19.95 -7.98
N ALA A 146 1.83 18.74 -8.56
CA ALA A 146 0.57 18.18 -9.08
C ALA A 146 0.01 16.99 -8.28
N MET A 147 0.82 16.30 -7.45
CA MET A 147 0.39 15.05 -6.81
C MET A 147 1.23 14.65 -5.59
N ALA A 148 0.59 14.51 -4.42
CA ALA A 148 1.26 14.01 -3.21
C ALA A 148 1.35 12.47 -3.22
N LEU A 149 2.47 11.90 -2.80
CA LEU A 149 2.74 10.46 -2.79
C LEU A 149 3.29 10.01 -1.42
N ILE A 150 2.64 9.01 -0.80
CA ILE A 150 3.08 8.43 0.47
C ILE A 150 3.27 6.92 0.35
N THR A 151 4.30 6.42 1.04
CA THR A 151 4.61 4.99 1.16
C THR A 151 4.82 4.57 2.60
N ARG A 152 4.86 3.25 2.84
CA ARG A 152 5.18 2.66 4.15
C ARG A 152 6.68 2.78 4.51
N GLY A 153 7.56 3.13 3.57
CA GLY A 153 9.01 3.16 3.76
C GLY A 153 9.60 4.56 3.57
N LYS A 154 10.91 4.71 3.79
CA LYS A 154 11.63 5.89 3.31
C LYS A 154 11.74 5.77 1.79
N VAL A 155 11.01 6.62 1.06
CA VAL A 155 11.34 6.85 -0.35
C VAL A 155 12.73 7.50 -0.36
N PRO A 156 13.74 6.93 -1.05
CA PRO A 156 14.96 7.68 -1.32
C PRO A 156 14.58 8.78 -2.31
N CYS A 157 14.25 9.96 -1.78
CA CYS A 157 14.27 11.18 -2.56
C CYS A 157 15.75 11.43 -2.89
N SER A 158 16.11 11.37 -4.17
CA SER A 158 17.40 11.86 -4.63
C SER A 158 17.49 13.35 -4.29
N GLU A 159 18.62 13.72 -3.67
CA GLU A 159 19.04 15.11 -3.46
C GLU A 159 19.02 15.93 -4.75
#